data_AF-C5KLE9-F1
#
_entry.id   AF-C5KLE9-F1
#
_cell.length_a   1.000
_cell.length_b   1.000
_cell.length_c   1.000
_cell.angle_alpha   90.00
_cell.angle_beta   90.00
_cell.angle_gamma   90.00
#
_symmetry.space_group_name_H-M   'P 1'
#
loop_
_entity.id
_entity.type
_entity.pdbx_description
1 polymer ?
#
loop_
_entity_poly.entity_id
_entity_poly.type
_entity_poly.pdbx_seq_one_letter_code
_entity_poly.pdbx_strand_id
1 'polypeptide(L)'
;MFNVGHATTLEKAKALGTYLLVGIFDDETVNKMKGGNYPVMNLLERVLNVSACKHVDEVIIGAPVEITEDLIRTMNISIVAQGSISPSSIQYRFMTQVNEVPKSLGILRDVESDYPYLTSATIAERIAINRLMYISRNSKRSLIENEYYCNKQHVAEQ
;
A
#
# COMPACT_ATOMS: atom_id res chain seq x y z
N MET A 1 -0.93 -1.30 -2.47
CA MET A 1 -0.16 -2.53 -2.70
C MET A 1 0.07 -3.19 -1.35
N PHE A 2 -0.48 -4.39 -1.15
CA PHE A 2 -0.29 -5.17 0.07
C PHE A 2 1.16 -5.70 0.15
N ASN A 3 1.74 -5.75 1.34
CA ASN A 3 3.14 -6.13 1.55
C ASN A 3 3.36 -6.69 2.97
N VAL A 4 4.58 -7.14 3.28
CA VAL A 4 4.92 -7.72 4.59
C VAL A 4 4.67 -6.77 5.77
N GLY A 5 4.85 -5.45 5.58
CA GLY A 5 4.54 -4.47 6.61
C GLY A 5 3.05 -4.44 6.97
N HIS A 6 2.15 -4.61 6.00
CA HIS A 6 0.72 -4.77 6.28
C HIS A 6 0.44 -6.10 6.99
N ALA A 7 1.05 -7.20 6.53
CA ALA A 7 0.83 -8.52 7.13
C ALA A 7 1.20 -8.56 8.62
N THR A 8 2.36 -8.02 9.00
CA THR A 8 2.78 -7.96 10.41
C THR A 8 1.98 -6.96 11.24
N THR A 9 1.57 -5.84 10.64
CA THR A 9 0.68 -4.88 11.32
C THR A 9 -0.68 -5.52 11.62
N LEU A 10 -1.23 -6.28 10.68
CA LEU A 10 -2.50 -7.01 10.87
C LEU A 10 -2.36 -8.16 11.86
N GLU A 11 -1.21 -8.85 11.90
CA GLU A 11 -0.90 -9.84 12.94
C GLU A 11 -0.97 -9.23 14.35
N LYS A 12 -0.29 -8.09 14.55
CA LYS A 12 -0.31 -7.38 15.83
C LYS A 12 -1.69 -6.83 16.17
N ALA A 13 -2.43 -6.30 15.18
CA ALA A 13 -3.80 -5.85 15.37
C ALA A 13 -4.73 -7.00 15.80
N LYS A 14 -4.60 -8.17 15.17
CA LYS A 14 -5.33 -9.38 15.55
C LYS A 14 -5.02 -9.79 16.99
N ALA A 15 -3.77 -9.66 17.45
CA ALA A 15 -3.38 -9.99 18.82
C ALA A 15 -4.02 -9.09 19.90
N LEU A 16 -4.59 -7.94 19.53
CA LEU A 16 -5.32 -7.07 20.46
C LEU A 16 -6.75 -7.58 20.76
N GLY A 17 -7.26 -8.55 20.00
CA GLY A 17 -8.62 -9.04 20.13
C GLY A 17 -8.77 -10.48 19.65
N THR A 18 -10.01 -10.88 19.38
CA THR A 18 -10.34 -12.24 18.92
C THR A 18 -10.81 -12.28 17.47
N TYR A 19 -11.36 -11.17 16.96
CA TYR A 19 -11.90 -11.02 15.61
C TYR A 19 -11.45 -9.68 15.03
N LEU A 20 -10.87 -9.71 13.83
CA LEU A 20 -10.28 -8.58 13.14
C LEU A 20 -11.07 -8.27 11.87
N LEU A 21 -11.81 -7.17 11.94
CA LEU A 21 -12.44 -6.50 10.80
C LEU A 21 -11.43 -5.55 10.15
N VAL A 22 -11.23 -5.65 8.84
CA VAL A 22 -10.36 -4.74 8.08
C VAL A 22 -11.16 -3.92 7.08
N GLY A 23 -11.24 -2.61 7.31
CA GLY A 23 -11.84 -1.67 6.36
C GLY A 23 -10.92 -1.31 5.21
N ILE A 24 -11.43 -1.37 3.98
CA ILE A 24 -10.71 -0.96 2.77
C ILE A 24 -11.46 0.19 2.11
N PHE A 25 -10.85 1.37 2.08
CA PHE A 25 -11.36 2.54 1.36
C PHE A 25 -11.49 2.28 -0.13
N ASP A 26 -12.47 2.89 -0.79
CA ASP A 26 -12.63 2.85 -2.25
C ASP A 26 -11.50 3.58 -3.00
N ASP A 27 -11.46 3.43 -4.33
CA ASP A 27 -10.38 3.97 -5.14
C ASP A 27 -10.41 5.51 -5.20
N GLU A 28 -11.60 6.10 -5.20
CA GLU A 28 -11.78 7.56 -5.21
C GLU A 28 -11.27 8.20 -3.92
N THR A 29 -11.60 7.63 -2.76
CA THR A 29 -11.10 8.11 -1.46
C THR A 29 -9.58 8.02 -1.40
N VAL A 30 -9.00 6.88 -1.80
CA VAL A 30 -7.54 6.73 -1.78
C VAL A 30 -6.87 7.71 -2.76
N ASN A 31 -7.47 7.96 -3.92
CA ASN A 31 -6.97 8.96 -4.86
C ASN A 31 -7.02 10.37 -4.27
N LYS A 32 -8.11 10.76 -3.60
CA LYS A 32 -8.22 12.06 -2.90
C LYS A 32 -7.15 12.21 -1.80
N MET A 33 -6.85 11.13 -1.07
CA MET A 33 -5.88 11.14 0.03
C MET A 33 -4.42 11.13 -0.43
N LYS A 34 -4.09 10.38 -1.49
CA LYS A 34 -2.70 10.15 -1.93
C LYS A 34 -2.33 10.90 -3.19
N GLY A 35 -3.31 11.27 -4.02
CA GLY A 35 -3.14 11.93 -5.30
C GLY A 35 -2.50 11.05 -6.37
N GLY A 36 -2.26 11.67 -7.54
CA GLY A 36 -1.62 11.03 -8.67
C GLY A 36 -2.40 9.82 -9.20
N ASN A 37 -1.68 8.76 -9.55
CA ASN A 37 -2.26 7.51 -10.06
C ASN A 37 -2.46 6.46 -8.95
N TYR A 38 -2.68 6.90 -7.71
CA TYR A 38 -3.01 5.98 -6.61
C TYR A 38 -4.54 5.78 -6.49
N PRO A 39 -5.00 4.59 -6.06
CA PRO A 39 -4.19 3.40 -5.80
C PRO A 39 -3.74 2.71 -7.11
N VAL A 40 -2.55 2.11 -7.10
CA VAL A 40 -2.04 1.32 -8.25
C VAL A 40 -2.88 0.04 -8.47
N MET A 41 -3.52 -0.46 -7.41
CA MET A 41 -4.41 -1.62 -7.42
C MET A 41 -5.83 -1.14 -7.12
N ASN A 42 -6.80 -1.62 -7.88
CA ASN A 42 -8.21 -1.27 -7.68
C ASN A 42 -8.76 -1.86 -6.36
N LEU A 43 -9.97 -1.44 -5.99
CA LEU A 43 -10.62 -1.86 -4.74
C LEU A 43 -10.70 -3.40 -4.61
N LEU A 44 -11.15 -4.10 -5.65
CA LEU A 44 -11.34 -5.55 -5.60
C LEU A 44 -10.01 -6.31 -5.49
N GLU A 45 -8.97 -5.86 -6.18
CA GLU A 45 -7.61 -6.41 -6.03
C GLU A 45 -7.10 -6.23 -4.61
N ARG A 46 -7.36 -5.07 -3.99
CA ARG A 46 -6.96 -4.81 -2.60
C ARG A 46 -7.74 -5.67 -1.62
N VAL A 47 -9.04 -5.86 -1.84
CA VAL A 47 -9.88 -6.78 -1.05
C VAL A 47 -9.33 -8.19 -1.11
N LEU A 48 -9.09 -8.74 -2.30
CA LEU A 48 -8.54 -10.09 -2.46
C LEU A 48 -7.19 -10.27 -1.74
N ASN A 49 -6.31 -9.28 -1.84
CA ASN A 49 -5.01 -9.32 -1.16
C ASN A 49 -5.14 -9.35 0.38
N VAL A 50 -6.06 -8.56 0.94
CA VAL A 50 -6.27 -8.48 2.39
C VAL A 50 -7.03 -9.71 2.90
N SER A 51 -8.05 -10.17 2.17
CA SER A 51 -8.80 -11.40 2.49
C SER A 51 -7.92 -12.65 2.44
N ALA A 52 -6.83 -12.65 1.66
CA ALA A 52 -5.87 -13.73 1.63
C ALA A 52 -4.90 -13.73 2.85
N CYS A 53 -4.92 -12.69 3.69
CA CYS A 53 -4.08 -12.62 4.87
C CYS A 53 -4.64 -13.51 6.00
N LYS A 54 -3.81 -14.43 6.51
CA LYS A 54 -4.19 -15.38 7.58
C LYS A 54 -4.69 -14.73 8.88
N HIS A 55 -4.40 -13.46 9.10
CA HIS A 55 -4.76 -12.73 10.33
C HIS A 55 -6.07 -11.97 10.23
N VAL A 56 -6.67 -11.90 9.04
CA VAL A 56 -7.90 -11.15 8.77
C VAL A 56 -9.07 -12.12 8.76
N ASP A 57 -10.11 -11.84 9.53
CA ASP A 57 -11.32 -12.67 9.53
C ASP A 57 -12.34 -12.16 8.50
N GLU A 58 -12.49 -10.84 8.40
CA GLU A 58 -13.49 -10.25 7.51
C GLU A 58 -13.06 -8.86 7.02
N VAL A 59 -13.49 -8.54 5.79
CA VAL A 59 -13.10 -7.33 5.08
C VAL A 59 -14.34 -6.48 4.78
N ILE A 60 -14.32 -5.22 5.21
CA ILE A 60 -15.35 -4.24 4.87
C ILE A 60 -14.93 -3.55 3.58
N ILE A 61 -15.67 -3.85 2.51
CA ILE A 61 -15.44 -3.29 1.17
C ILE A 61 -16.03 -1.89 1.10
N GLY A 62 -15.24 -0.90 0.72
CA GLY A 62 -15.71 0.49 0.64
C GLY A 62 -15.98 1.07 2.02
N ALA A 63 -15.04 0.86 2.95
CA ALA A 63 -15.16 1.38 4.31
C ALA A 63 -15.34 2.91 4.31
N PRO A 64 -16.22 3.45 5.17
CA PRO A 64 -16.42 4.89 5.27
C PRO A 64 -15.15 5.58 5.74
N VAL A 65 -14.92 6.81 5.27
CA VAL A 65 -13.76 7.62 5.66
C VAL A 65 -13.79 7.90 7.16
N GLU A 66 -14.94 8.31 7.70
CA GLU A 66 -15.11 8.64 9.10
C GLU A 66 -15.61 7.43 9.91
N ILE A 67 -15.00 7.21 11.07
CA ILE A 67 -15.44 6.18 12.03
C ILE A 67 -16.43 6.83 12.99
N THR A 68 -17.73 6.65 12.73
CA THR A 68 -18.80 7.20 13.57
C THR A 68 -19.12 6.30 14.78
N GLU A 69 -19.74 6.85 15.82
CA GLU A 69 -20.24 6.05 16.94
C GLU A 69 -21.25 5.00 16.49
N ASP A 70 -22.09 5.32 15.51
CA ASP A 70 -23.07 4.40 14.95
C ASP A 70 -22.39 3.21 14.28
N LEU A 71 -21.30 3.43 13.54
CA LEU A 71 -20.50 2.36 12.94
C LEU A 71 -19.89 1.46 14.02
N ILE A 72 -19.30 2.07 15.06
CA ILE A 72 -18.71 1.36 16.20
C ILE A 72 -19.75 0.48 16.88
N ARG A 73 -20.95 1.01 17.14
CA ARG A 73 -22.05 0.26 17.78
C ARG A 73 -22.62 -0.83 16.88
N THR A 74 -22.86 -0.52 15.62
CA THR A 74 -23.45 -1.46 14.63
C THR A 74 -22.53 -2.66 14.39
N MET A 75 -21.23 -2.41 14.28
CA MET A 75 -20.22 -3.46 14.06
C MET A 75 -19.66 -4.03 15.37
N ASN A 76 -20.17 -3.58 16.52
CA ASN A 76 -19.73 -3.98 17.87
C ASN A 76 -18.20 -3.88 18.07
N ILE A 77 -17.60 -2.79 17.61
CA ILE A 77 -16.15 -2.56 17.63
C ILE A 77 -15.71 -2.21 19.04
N SER A 78 -14.81 -3.02 19.60
CA SER A 78 -14.24 -2.79 20.94
C SER A 78 -12.91 -2.03 20.92
N ILE A 79 -12.14 -2.20 19.85
CA ILE A 79 -10.79 -1.61 19.68
C ILE A 79 -10.65 -1.17 18.23
N VAL A 80 -10.08 0.01 18.02
CA VAL A 80 -9.66 0.49 16.70
C VAL A 80 -8.14 0.49 16.66
N ALA A 81 -7.56 -0.32 15.78
CA ALA A 81 -6.11 -0.42 15.60
C ALA A 81 -5.63 0.52 14.48
N GLN A 82 -4.67 1.40 14.79
CA GLN A 82 -4.05 2.32 13.84
C GLN A 82 -2.60 1.91 13.60
N GLY A 83 -2.21 1.73 12.34
CA GLY A 83 -0.81 1.51 11.98
C GLY A 83 0.04 2.79 12.10
N SER A 84 1.35 2.64 12.31
CA SER A 84 2.29 3.77 12.32
C SER A 84 2.25 4.55 11.01
N ILE A 85 1.95 5.84 11.11
CA ILE A 85 2.00 6.77 9.99
C ILE A 85 3.03 7.86 10.29
N SER A 86 3.88 8.15 9.32
CA SER A 86 4.81 9.27 9.44
C SER A 86 4.03 10.58 9.61
N PRO A 87 4.33 11.39 10.63
CA PRO A 87 3.69 12.70 10.84
C PRO A 87 3.87 13.65 9.64
N SER A 88 4.91 13.46 8.84
CA SER A 88 5.16 14.23 7.61
C SER A 88 4.31 13.80 6.41
N SER A 89 3.57 12.69 6.51
CA SER A 89 2.74 12.20 5.41
C SER A 89 1.45 13.01 5.30
N ILE A 90 1.00 13.23 4.06
CA ILE A 90 -0.30 13.86 3.76
C ILE A 90 -1.45 13.09 4.44
N GLN A 91 -1.28 11.77 4.58
CA GLN A 91 -2.24 10.85 5.20
C GLN A 91 -2.43 11.11 6.70
N TYR A 92 -1.42 11.65 7.39
CA TYR A 92 -1.47 11.87 8.83
C TYR A 92 -2.59 12.83 9.24
N ARG A 93 -2.81 13.91 8.48
CA ARG A 93 -3.90 14.87 8.78
C ARG A 93 -5.28 14.23 8.61
N PHE A 94 -5.46 13.47 7.52
CA PHE A 94 -6.71 12.75 7.29
C PHE A 94 -6.97 11.74 8.40
N MET A 95 -5.98 10.93 8.77
CA MET A 95 -6.18 9.91 9.80
C MET A 95 -6.38 10.49 11.20
N THR A 96 -5.80 11.66 11.50
CA THR A 96 -6.08 12.35 12.76
C THR A 96 -7.57 12.68 12.89
N GLN A 97 -8.20 13.18 11.82
CA GLN A 97 -9.63 13.51 11.80
C GLN A 97 -10.51 12.26 11.87
N VAL A 98 -10.17 11.23 11.09
CA VAL A 98 -10.92 9.96 11.06
C VAL A 98 -10.96 9.27 12.42
N ASN A 99 -9.89 9.39 13.20
CA ASN A 99 -9.73 8.70 14.48
C ASN A 99 -10.17 9.52 15.70
N GLU A 100 -10.82 10.68 15.52
CA GLU A 100 -11.28 11.52 16.62
C GLU A 100 -12.27 10.80 17.55
N VAL A 101 -13.28 10.12 16.99
CA VAL A 101 -14.29 9.39 17.77
C VAL A 101 -13.70 8.18 18.49
N PRO A 102 -12.94 7.27 17.84
CA PRO A 102 -12.25 6.19 18.55
C PRO A 102 -11.31 6.69 19.66
N LYS A 103 -10.69 7.85 19.47
CA LYS A 103 -9.81 8.48 20.45
C LYS A 103 -10.58 9.03 21.65
N SER A 104 -11.71 9.72 21.42
CA SER A 104 -12.56 10.23 22.51
C SER A 104 -13.17 9.11 23.36
N LEU A 105 -13.47 7.96 22.74
CA LEU A 105 -13.97 6.76 23.41
C LEU A 105 -12.87 5.93 24.10
N GLY A 106 -11.58 6.26 23.92
CA GLY A 106 -10.47 5.53 24.55
C GLY A 106 -10.19 4.13 23.97
N ILE A 107 -10.76 3.82 22.80
CA ILE A 107 -10.65 2.51 22.15
C ILE A 107 -9.59 2.47 21.04
N LEU A 108 -8.96 3.60 20.71
CA LEU A 108 -7.87 3.68 19.75
C LEU A 108 -6.58 3.05 20.31
N ARG A 109 -5.91 2.21 19.52
CA ARG A 109 -4.63 1.58 19.83
C ARG A 109 -3.66 1.71 18.66
N ASP A 110 -2.47 2.20 18.92
CA ASP A 110 -1.41 2.25 17.91
C ASP A 110 -0.74 0.89 17.77
N VAL A 111 -0.44 0.51 16.53
CA VAL A 111 0.23 -0.72 16.16
C VAL A 111 1.46 -0.37 15.34
N GLU A 112 2.64 -0.68 15.89
CA GLU A 112 3.90 -0.42 15.22
C GLU A 112 4.20 -1.44 14.13
N SER A 113 4.55 -0.94 12.94
CA SER A 113 5.02 -1.78 11.84
C SER A 113 6.46 -2.22 12.09
N ASP A 114 6.74 -3.51 11.93
CA ASP A 114 8.11 -4.06 11.96
C ASP A 114 8.95 -3.60 10.75
N TYR A 115 8.30 -3.08 9.71
CA TYR A 115 8.94 -2.63 8.48
C TYR A 115 8.56 -1.18 8.17
N PRO A 116 8.99 -0.19 8.99
CA PRO A 116 8.57 1.21 8.87
C PRO A 116 9.02 1.85 7.54
N TYR A 117 10.11 1.35 6.95
CA TYR A 117 10.63 1.83 5.67
C TYR A 117 9.96 1.20 4.44
N LEU A 118 9.11 0.17 4.60
CA LEU A 118 8.49 -0.54 3.48
C LEU A 118 7.06 -0.07 3.24
N THR A 119 6.90 0.92 2.38
CA THR A 119 5.60 1.46 1.98
C THR A 119 5.30 1.18 0.51
N SER A 120 4.02 1.31 0.11
CA SER A 120 3.65 1.25 -1.32
C SER A 120 4.44 2.25 -2.18
N ALA A 121 4.77 3.42 -1.64
CA ALA A 121 5.56 4.44 -2.35
C ALA A 121 7.01 3.98 -2.56
N THR A 122 7.66 3.44 -1.53
CA THR A 122 9.04 2.93 -1.65
C THR A 122 9.15 1.74 -2.61
N ILE A 123 8.12 0.89 -2.67
CA ILE A 123 8.09 -0.21 -3.65
C ILE A 123 7.94 0.36 -5.07
N ALA A 124 7.03 1.31 -5.28
CA ALA A 124 6.86 1.97 -6.57
C ALA A 124 8.15 2.68 -7.04
N GLU A 125 8.84 3.38 -6.13
CA GLU A 125 10.11 4.04 -6.39
C GLU A 125 11.21 3.04 -6.79
N ARG A 126 11.36 1.93 -6.04
CA ARG A 126 12.31 0.86 -6.37
C ARG A 126 12.06 0.29 -7.77
N ILE A 127 10.79 0.06 -8.12
CA ILE A 127 10.40 -0.42 -9.46
C ILE A 127 10.77 0.61 -10.53
N ALA A 128 10.48 1.89 -10.30
CA ALA A 128 10.79 2.96 -11.23
C ALA A 128 12.31 3.09 -11.47
N ILE A 129 13.11 3.10 -10.41
CA ILE A 129 14.58 3.16 -10.49
C ILE A 129 15.13 1.95 -11.27
N ASN A 130 14.67 0.74 -10.95
CA ASN A 130 15.08 -0.48 -11.65
C ASN A 130 14.73 -0.42 -13.14
N ARG A 131 13.55 0.09 -13.49
CA ARG A 131 13.13 0.28 -14.89
C ARG A 131 14.03 1.27 -15.62
N LEU A 132 14.37 2.39 -15.00
CA LEU A 132 15.28 3.40 -15.58
C LEU A 132 16.68 2.83 -15.82
N MET A 133 17.23 2.07 -14.84
CA MET A 133 18.52 1.40 -14.99
C MET A 133 18.51 0.39 -16.13
N TYR A 134 17.44 -0.41 -16.24
CA TYR A 134 17.26 -1.37 -17.32
C TYR A 134 17.24 -0.68 -18.69
N ILE A 135 16.45 0.39 -18.84
CA ILE A 135 16.34 1.15 -20.08
C ILE A 135 17.70 1.73 -20.47
N SER A 136 18.39 2.42 -19.55
CA SER A 136 19.70 3.02 -19.82
C SER A 136 20.74 1.99 -20.27
N ARG A 137 20.79 0.84 -19.60
CA ARG A 137 21.68 -0.28 -19.97
C ARG A 137 21.36 -0.80 -21.37
N ASN A 138 20.09 -1.00 -21.68
CA ASN A 138 19.67 -1.53 -22.97
C ASN A 138 19.92 -0.53 -24.11
N SER A 139 19.71 0.77 -23.88
CA SER A 139 20.04 1.82 -24.84
C SER A 139 21.53 1.84 -25.19
N LYS A 140 22.42 1.75 -24.19
CA LYS A 140 23.87 1.67 -24.44
C LYS A 140 24.25 0.44 -25.26
N ARG A 141 23.67 -0.72 -24.92
CA ARG A 141 23.91 -1.97 -25.66
C ARG A 141 23.42 -1.86 -27.10
N SER A 142 22.22 -1.31 -27.31
CA SER A 142 21.63 -1.11 -28.64
C SER A 142 22.47 -0.17 -29.51
N LEU A 143 23.05 0.89 -28.93
CA LEU A 143 23.98 1.78 -29.65
C LEU A 143 25.23 1.03 -30.12
N ILE A 144 25.86 0.25 -29.23
CA ILE A 144 27.04 -0.57 -29.54
C ILE A 144 26.72 -1.62 -30.61
N GLU A 145 25.58 -2.30 -30.49
CA GLU A 145 25.13 -3.29 -31.48
C GLU A 145 24.89 -2.64 -32.85
N ASN A 146 24.25 -1.46 -32.88
CA ASN A 146 24.01 -0.73 -34.12
C ASN A 146 25.33 -0.27 -34.79
N GLU A 147 26.28 0.25 -34.01
CA GLU A 147 27.62 0.56 -34.50
C GLU A 147 28.33 -0.67 -35.08
N TYR A 148 28.22 -1.83 -34.42
CA TYR A 148 28.78 -3.09 -34.92
C TYR A 148 28.19 -3.50 -36.27
N TYR A 149 26.86 -3.45 -36.43
CA TYR A 149 26.22 -3.83 -37.69
C TYR A 149 26.48 -2.83 -38.84
N CYS A 150 26.53 -1.52 -38.55
CA CYS A 150 26.87 -0.50 -39.54
C CYS A 150 28.31 -0.64 -40.06
N ASN A 151 29.25 -1.04 -39.19
CA ASN A 151 30.67 -1.16 -39.54
C ASN A 151 31.04 -2.54 -40.09
N LYS A 152 30.09 -3.48 -40.18
CA LYS A 152 30.36 -4.84 -40.65
C LYS A 152 30.57 -4.85 -42.17
N GLN A 153 31.82 -4.87 -42.63
CA GLN A 153 32.12 -5.16 -44.02
C GLN A 153 31.80 -6.63 -44.33
N HIS A 154 30.97 -6.87 -45.34
CA HIS A 154 30.67 -8.21 -45.84
C HIS A 154 31.95 -8.83 -46.42
N VAL A 155 32.47 -9.87 -45.79
CA VAL A 155 33.49 -10.74 -46.40
C VAL A 155 32.74 -11.74 -47.27
N ALA A 156 32.94 -11.70 -48.59
CA ALA A 156 32.41 -12.69 -49.50
C ALA A 156 33.13 -14.02 -49.29
N GLU A 157 32.38 -15.10 -49.07
CA GLU A 157 32.94 -16.46 -49.01
C GLU A 157 33.47 -16.86 -50.41
N GLN A 158 34.68 -17.41 -50.44
CA GLN A 158 35.40 -17.85 -51.65
C GLN A 158 34.96 -19.24 -52.11
#